data_AF-A0A961IX44-F1
#
_entry.id   AF-A0A961IX44-F1
#
_cell.length_a   1.000
_cell.length_b   1.000
_cell.length_c   1.000
_cell.angle_alpha   90.00
_cell.angle_beta   90.00
_cell.angle_gamma   90.00
#
_symmetry.space_group_name_H-M   'P 1'
#
loop_
_entity.id
_entity.type
_entity.pdbx_description
1 polymer ?
#
loop_
_entity_poly.entity_id
_entity_poly.type
_entity_poly.pdbx_seq_one_letter_code
_entity_poly.pdbx_strand_id
1 'polypeptide(L)'
;MAFSQNFLGGGKGGGKGGGKGGGKGGGKGGGKGGGKGDDGDGMIADARLTIHDAIAADWDGTPGRTVSAYPPSDDIKYLSQTRRLDLLLGAAMPAFTVRAAGTGTACTVAVGGQDICTLIRPEIALLERQTGWVRAYSDLRADRGSEILQQLEEIVSAFSAVSAFDLPSREATAEFVALTQDVAILVEMQVKHVLRSPRPADFSERVVPVIDTPDHSSFPSGHATEAFAIATVLARIERGQRPKAAGGGILFPLAHRIAVNRTVAGVHFPV
;
A
#
# COMPACT_ATOMS: atom_id res chain seq x y z
N MET A 1 -4.00 59.45 -34.72
CA MET A 1 -4.43 59.61 -33.31
C MET A 1 -5.06 58.29 -32.90
N ALA A 2 -4.41 57.36 -32.18
CA ALA A 2 -3.74 57.45 -30.88
C ALA A 2 -4.72 57.24 -29.69
N PHE A 3 -4.61 56.07 -29.05
CA PHE A 3 -4.79 55.78 -27.61
C PHE A 3 -6.21 55.96 -27.00
N SER A 4 -6.67 55.26 -25.95
CA SER A 4 -6.05 54.36 -24.96
C SER A 4 -7.12 53.53 -24.22
N GLN A 5 -6.74 52.31 -23.84
CA GLN A 5 -6.83 51.64 -22.51
C GLN A 5 -8.11 51.80 -21.66
N ASN A 6 -8.83 50.75 -21.25
CA ASN A 6 -8.50 49.60 -20.37
C ASN A 6 -8.53 49.92 -18.85
N PHE A 7 -9.07 48.95 -18.08
CA PHE A 7 -9.01 48.71 -16.62
C PHE A 7 -10.05 49.30 -15.64
N LEU A 8 -10.69 48.39 -14.88
CA LEU A 8 -10.92 48.32 -13.41
C LEU A 8 -12.12 47.38 -13.15
N GLY A 9 -12.15 46.35 -12.29
CA GLY A 9 -11.26 45.70 -11.31
C GLY A 9 -11.84 44.29 -11.02
N GLY A 10 -11.08 43.25 -10.63
CA GLY A 10 -10.43 43.10 -9.33
C GLY A 10 -11.47 43.03 -8.19
N GLY A 11 -11.64 42.00 -7.37
CA GLY A 11 -11.03 40.69 -7.20
C GLY A 11 -11.70 40.05 -5.98
N LYS A 12 -11.61 38.72 -5.84
CA LYS A 12 -11.78 38.07 -4.53
C LYS A 12 -10.75 36.96 -4.41
N GLY A 13 -9.56 37.37 -4.01
CA GLY A 13 -8.56 36.51 -3.42
C GLY A 13 -8.90 36.24 -1.95
N GLY A 14 -8.62 35.01 -1.54
CA GLY A 14 -8.65 34.50 -0.17
C GLY A 14 -8.61 32.98 -0.29
N GLY A 15 -7.51 32.26 -0.13
CA GLY A 15 -6.30 32.53 0.63
C GLY A 15 -6.20 31.46 1.71
N LYS A 16 -5.08 30.71 1.69
CA LYS A 16 -4.62 29.66 2.64
C LYS A 16 -5.30 28.30 2.46
N GLY A 17 -4.59 27.17 2.37
CA GLY A 17 -3.17 26.90 2.56
C GLY A 17 -2.96 25.39 2.71
N GLY A 18 -1.70 24.96 2.58
CA GLY A 18 -1.25 23.62 2.97
C GLY A 18 -0.91 22.71 1.80
N GLY A 19 0.33 22.78 1.34
CA GLY A 19 0.90 21.76 0.46
C GLY A 19 1.26 20.49 1.22
N LYS A 20 1.39 19.40 0.49
CA LYS A 20 2.46 18.40 0.64
C LYS A 20 2.51 17.52 -0.61
N GLY A 21 3.60 17.65 -1.36
CA GLY A 21 4.11 16.55 -2.16
C GLY A 21 4.68 15.49 -1.22
N GLY A 22 4.31 14.24 -1.46
CA GLY A 22 4.77 13.05 -0.75
C GLY A 22 4.38 11.84 -1.58
N GLY A 23 5.23 10.82 -1.61
CA GLY A 23 5.27 9.79 -2.64
C GLY A 23 3.94 9.09 -2.92
N LYS A 24 3.64 8.87 -4.21
CA LYS A 24 2.65 7.87 -4.65
C LYS A 24 3.22 6.48 -4.39
N GLY A 25 3.15 6.05 -3.14
CA GLY A 25 3.22 4.66 -2.69
C GLY A 25 1.89 4.27 -2.05
N GLY A 26 0.77 4.56 -2.73
CA GLY A 26 -0.55 4.21 -2.24
C GLY A 26 -0.81 2.73 -2.47
N GLY A 27 -0.75 1.94 -1.39
CA GLY A 27 -1.19 0.56 -1.39
C GLY A 27 -2.63 0.46 -1.89
N LYS A 28 -2.86 -0.37 -2.91
CA LYS A 28 -4.21 -0.73 -3.35
C LYS A 28 -4.76 -1.78 -2.37
N GLY A 29 -5.19 -1.35 -1.18
CA GLY A 29 -5.81 -2.25 -0.19
C GLY A 29 -6.51 -1.50 0.93
N GLY A 30 -7.85 -1.45 0.87
CA GLY A 30 -8.73 -1.19 2.03
C GLY A 30 -9.02 0.28 2.36
N GLY A 31 -10.25 0.73 2.08
CA GLY A 31 -10.79 2.01 2.56
C GLY A 31 -10.88 3.14 1.52
N LYS A 32 -11.74 2.99 0.51
CA LYS A 32 -12.26 4.17 -0.22
C LYS A 32 -13.34 4.84 0.64
N GLY A 33 -12.94 5.83 1.44
CA GLY A 33 -13.85 6.74 2.12
C GLY A 33 -13.30 8.17 2.04
N GLY A 34 -13.93 9.01 1.22
CA GLY A 34 -13.70 10.46 1.20
C GLY A 34 -12.72 10.95 0.12
N GLY A 35 -13.16 10.94 -1.15
CA GLY A 35 -12.46 11.68 -2.20
C GLY A 35 -12.49 13.18 -1.93
N LYS A 36 -11.34 13.78 -1.62
CA LYS A 36 -11.04 15.15 -2.03
C LYS A 36 -10.16 15.02 -3.27
N GLY A 37 -10.68 15.49 -4.41
CA GLY A 37 -9.90 15.59 -5.64
C GLY A 37 -8.68 16.48 -5.39
N ASP A 38 -7.55 16.11 -6.00
CA ASP A 38 -6.34 16.93 -6.01
C ASP A 38 -6.66 18.29 -6.65
N ASP A 39 -6.88 19.32 -5.83
CA ASP A 39 -7.08 20.70 -6.28
C ASP A 39 -5.88 21.22 -7.12
N GLY A 40 -4.73 20.52 -7.08
CA GLY A 40 -3.53 20.83 -7.86
C GLY A 40 -3.62 20.51 -9.35
N ASP A 41 -4.40 19.49 -9.75
CA ASP A 41 -4.46 19.09 -11.16
C ASP A 41 -5.19 20.13 -12.03
N GLY A 42 -6.23 20.77 -11.47
CA GLY A 42 -6.96 21.85 -12.12
C GLY A 42 -6.10 23.11 -12.32
N MET A 43 -5.32 23.50 -11.32
CA MET A 43 -4.42 24.65 -11.42
C MET A 43 -3.29 24.43 -12.43
N ILE A 44 -2.75 23.21 -12.52
CA ILE A 44 -1.72 22.85 -13.50
C ILE A 44 -2.29 22.90 -14.93
N ALA A 45 -3.51 22.39 -15.12
CA ALA A 45 -4.18 22.43 -16.42
C ALA A 45 -4.44 23.88 -16.88
N ASP A 46 -4.94 24.74 -15.99
CA ASP A 46 -5.21 26.15 -16.27
C ASP A 46 -3.92 26.94 -16.62
N ALA A 47 -2.84 26.70 -15.88
CA ALA A 47 -1.54 27.29 -16.18
C ALA A 47 -1.00 26.84 -17.54
N ARG A 48 -1.16 25.56 -17.90
CA ARG A 48 -0.76 25.03 -19.21
C ARG A 48 -1.55 25.65 -20.35
N LEU A 49 -2.85 25.86 -20.16
CA LEU A 49 -3.71 26.55 -21.12
C LEU A 49 -3.25 27.99 -21.33
N THR A 50 -3.04 28.73 -20.24
CA THR A 50 -2.55 30.12 -20.28
C THR A 50 -1.19 30.22 -20.98
N ILE A 51 -0.27 29.29 -20.71
CA ILE A 51 1.04 29.23 -21.38
C ILE A 51 0.85 28.95 -22.87
N HIS A 52 0.01 27.98 -23.22
CA HIS A 52 -0.27 27.62 -24.62
C HIS A 52 -0.78 28.84 -25.39
N ASP A 53 -1.81 29.52 -24.88
CA ASP A 53 -2.40 30.69 -25.54
C ASP A 53 -1.40 31.84 -25.73
N ALA A 54 -0.40 31.95 -24.84
CA ALA A 54 0.64 32.95 -24.94
C ALA A 54 1.73 32.63 -25.98
N ILE A 55 2.01 31.36 -26.28
CA ILE A 55 3.19 30.96 -27.08
C ILE A 55 2.90 30.16 -28.36
N ALA A 56 1.72 29.54 -28.47
CA ALA A 56 1.43 28.62 -29.57
C ALA A 56 1.22 29.31 -30.92
N ALA A 57 1.01 30.64 -30.92
CA ALA A 57 0.58 31.40 -32.09
C ALA A 57 -0.67 30.78 -32.76
N ASP A 58 -1.01 31.19 -33.97
CA ASP A 58 -2.05 30.55 -34.76
C ASP A 58 -1.52 29.20 -35.30
N TRP A 59 -1.98 28.09 -34.73
CA TRP A 59 -1.57 26.74 -35.14
C TRP A 59 -2.73 26.05 -35.87
N ASP A 60 -2.53 25.78 -37.16
CA ASP A 60 -3.50 25.16 -38.07
C ASP A 60 -3.61 23.63 -37.95
N GLY A 61 -2.95 23.03 -36.94
CA GLY A 61 -2.92 21.59 -36.71
C GLY A 61 -1.86 20.85 -37.53
N THR A 62 -1.06 21.53 -38.35
CA THR A 62 0.00 20.87 -39.13
C THR A 62 1.07 20.28 -38.19
N PRO A 63 1.48 19.00 -38.38
CA PRO A 63 2.54 18.40 -37.58
C PRO A 63 3.88 19.12 -37.79
N GLY A 64 4.37 19.82 -36.77
CA GLY A 64 5.67 20.50 -36.81
C GLY A 64 6.88 19.60 -36.51
N ARG A 65 6.66 18.31 -36.27
CA ARG A 65 7.72 17.35 -35.90
C ARG A 65 7.51 16.03 -36.62
N THR A 66 8.60 15.45 -37.11
CA THR A 66 8.60 14.06 -37.56
C THR A 66 8.49 13.14 -36.35
N VAL A 67 7.53 12.22 -36.39
CA VAL A 67 7.31 11.21 -35.34
C VAL A 67 7.54 9.84 -35.97
N SER A 68 8.20 8.96 -35.22
CA SER A 68 8.31 7.53 -35.55
C SER A 68 7.66 6.70 -34.45
N ALA A 69 7.18 5.51 -34.81
CA ALA A 69 6.75 4.55 -33.80
C ALA A 69 7.95 4.16 -32.93
N TYR A 70 7.73 4.04 -31.62
CA TYR A 70 8.75 3.49 -30.72
C TYR A 70 9.06 2.05 -31.14
N PRO A 71 10.33 1.66 -31.26
CA PRO A 71 10.68 0.28 -31.58
C PRO A 71 10.21 -0.66 -30.46
N PRO A 72 9.93 -1.94 -30.77
CA PRO A 72 9.71 -2.95 -29.74
C PRO A 72 10.91 -2.98 -28.77
N SER A 73 10.61 -3.01 -27.47
CA SER A 73 11.62 -3.09 -26.41
C SER A 73 11.38 -4.36 -25.59
N ASP A 74 12.45 -5.09 -25.31
CA ASP A 74 12.44 -6.21 -24.38
C ASP A 74 12.51 -5.76 -22.90
N ASP A 75 12.69 -4.45 -22.66
CA ASP A 75 12.66 -3.86 -21.32
C ASP A 75 11.55 -2.82 -21.15
N ILE A 76 11.17 -2.60 -19.88
CA ILE A 76 10.11 -1.69 -19.46
C ILE A 76 10.66 -0.38 -18.85
N LYS A 77 11.94 -0.06 -19.04
CA LYS A 77 12.60 1.08 -18.35
C LYS A 77 12.07 2.45 -18.78
N TYR A 78 11.50 2.54 -19.98
CA TYR A 78 10.89 3.76 -20.50
C TYR A 78 9.59 4.15 -19.77
N LEU A 79 8.98 3.22 -19.04
CA LEU A 79 7.79 3.47 -18.24
C LEU A 79 8.17 4.08 -16.89
N SER A 80 7.27 4.87 -16.30
CA SER A 80 7.43 5.29 -14.91
C SER A 80 7.37 4.09 -13.96
N GLN A 81 7.98 4.20 -12.77
CA GLN A 81 7.96 3.16 -11.74
C GLN A 81 6.55 2.58 -11.49
N THR A 82 5.53 3.44 -11.34
CA THR A 82 4.14 2.99 -11.14
C THR A 82 3.64 2.12 -12.28
N ARG A 83 3.97 2.46 -13.54
CA ARG A 83 3.54 1.69 -14.71
C ARG A 83 4.31 0.38 -14.82
N ARG A 84 5.61 0.36 -14.45
CA ARG A 84 6.40 -0.87 -14.36
C ARG A 84 5.82 -1.83 -13.33
N LEU A 85 5.48 -1.34 -12.14
CA LEU A 85 4.84 -2.13 -11.08
C LEU A 85 3.50 -2.73 -11.53
N ASP A 86 2.62 -1.95 -12.17
CA ASP A 86 1.34 -2.47 -12.67
C ASP A 86 1.56 -3.64 -13.67
N LEU A 87 2.55 -3.56 -14.57
CA LEU A 87 2.88 -4.64 -15.50
C LEU A 87 3.47 -5.87 -14.80
N LEU A 88 4.43 -5.66 -13.89
CA LEU A 88 5.08 -6.73 -13.15
C LEU A 88 4.09 -7.47 -12.24
N LEU A 89 3.17 -6.74 -11.61
CA LEU A 89 2.10 -7.31 -10.80
C LEU A 89 1.16 -8.17 -11.65
N GLY A 90 0.74 -7.65 -12.81
CA GLY A 90 -0.08 -8.40 -13.76
C GLY A 90 0.59 -9.69 -14.25
N ALA A 91 1.92 -9.67 -14.43
CA ALA A 91 2.69 -10.84 -14.81
C ALA A 91 2.93 -11.84 -13.67
N ALA A 92 3.05 -11.35 -12.42
CA ALA A 92 3.33 -12.18 -11.25
C ALA A 92 2.08 -12.91 -10.72
N MET A 93 0.92 -12.24 -10.70
CA MET A 93 -0.29 -12.76 -10.09
C MET A 93 -0.79 -14.11 -10.63
N PRO A 94 -0.71 -14.43 -11.95
CA PRO A 94 -1.10 -15.74 -12.46
C PRO A 94 -0.35 -16.93 -11.85
N ALA A 95 0.82 -16.70 -11.25
CA ALA A 95 1.56 -17.75 -10.55
C ALA A 95 0.87 -18.17 -9.23
N PHE A 96 0.06 -17.29 -8.61
CA PHE A 96 -0.57 -17.51 -7.32
C PHE A 96 -2.00 -18.02 -7.49
N THR A 97 -2.39 -19.00 -6.69
CA THR A 97 -3.79 -19.43 -6.58
C THR A 97 -4.20 -19.55 -5.13
N VAL A 98 -5.43 -19.17 -4.84
CA VAL A 98 -6.05 -19.25 -3.51
C VAL A 98 -7.29 -20.11 -3.63
N ARG A 99 -7.28 -21.26 -2.95
CA ARG A 99 -8.32 -22.30 -3.07
C ARG A 99 -8.97 -22.53 -1.72
N ALA A 100 -10.28 -22.35 -1.65
CA ALA A 100 -11.04 -22.77 -0.47
C ALA A 100 -10.93 -24.29 -0.29
N ALA A 101 -10.76 -24.73 0.95
CA ALA A 101 -10.78 -26.14 1.33
C ALA A 101 -11.93 -26.40 2.32
N GLY A 102 -12.61 -27.53 2.16
CA GLY A 102 -13.74 -27.92 3.01
C GLY A 102 -14.91 -26.93 2.96
N THR A 103 -15.56 -26.68 4.10
CA THR A 103 -16.75 -25.83 4.25
C THR A 103 -16.43 -24.32 4.36
N GLY A 104 -15.33 -23.86 3.73
CA GLY A 104 -14.90 -22.44 3.80
C GLY A 104 -14.21 -22.04 5.10
N THR A 105 -13.77 -23.01 5.91
CA THR A 105 -12.99 -22.77 7.14
C THR A 105 -11.50 -22.96 6.94
N ALA A 106 -11.08 -23.44 5.78
CA ALA A 106 -9.68 -23.59 5.40
C ALA A 106 -9.44 -23.01 4.00
N CYS A 107 -8.21 -22.57 3.76
CA CYS A 107 -7.79 -21.95 2.53
C CYS A 107 -6.35 -22.34 2.22
N THR A 108 -6.10 -22.87 1.02
CA THR A 108 -4.76 -23.24 0.56
C THR A 108 -4.26 -22.24 -0.47
N VAL A 109 -3.05 -21.74 -0.26
CA VAL A 109 -2.34 -20.88 -1.20
C VAL A 109 -1.30 -21.73 -1.93
N ALA A 110 -1.23 -21.59 -3.25
CA ALA A 110 -0.26 -22.29 -4.09
C ALA A 110 0.45 -21.31 -5.03
N VAL A 111 1.69 -21.65 -5.41
CA VAL A 111 2.52 -20.91 -6.36
C VAL A 111 3.04 -21.87 -7.42
N GLY A 112 2.82 -21.57 -8.70
CA GLY A 112 3.28 -22.42 -9.81
C GLY A 112 2.72 -23.85 -9.76
N GLY A 113 1.52 -24.02 -9.21
CA GLY A 113 0.87 -25.32 -9.01
C GLY A 113 1.32 -26.08 -7.76
N GLN A 114 2.27 -25.54 -6.98
CA GLN A 114 2.73 -26.15 -5.73
C GLN A 114 2.09 -25.46 -4.51
N ASP A 115 1.48 -26.24 -3.63
CA ASP A 115 0.93 -25.74 -2.37
C ASP A 115 2.05 -25.20 -1.46
N ILE A 116 1.90 -23.97 -0.99
CA ILE A 116 2.89 -23.30 -0.13
C ILE A 116 2.41 -23.20 1.32
N CYS A 117 1.10 -23.04 1.56
CA CYS A 117 0.52 -23.05 2.89
C CYS A 117 -0.98 -23.32 2.87
N THR A 118 -1.48 -23.90 3.96
CA THR A 118 -2.91 -24.01 4.24
C THR A 118 -3.19 -23.27 5.53
N LEU A 119 -4.08 -22.28 5.47
CA LEU A 119 -4.58 -21.53 6.61
C LEU A 119 -5.94 -22.09 7.03
N ILE A 120 -6.13 -22.22 8.34
CA ILE A 120 -7.40 -22.64 8.93
C ILE A 120 -7.91 -21.46 9.75
N ARG A 121 -9.16 -21.06 9.55
CA ARG A 121 -9.81 -20.01 10.35
C ARG A 121 -9.77 -20.44 11.83
N PRO A 122 -9.28 -19.57 12.73
CA PRO A 122 -9.38 -19.81 14.17
C PRO A 122 -10.82 -20.07 14.60
N GLU A 123 -11.02 -21.08 15.46
CA GLU A 123 -12.33 -21.36 16.04
C GLU A 123 -12.82 -20.16 16.88
N ILE A 124 -14.13 -19.96 16.92
CA ILE A 124 -14.74 -18.86 17.70
C ILE A 124 -14.33 -18.94 19.17
N ALA A 125 -14.33 -20.15 19.76
CA ALA A 125 -13.90 -20.36 21.14
C ALA A 125 -12.42 -19.97 21.38
N LEU A 126 -11.55 -20.12 20.38
CA LEU A 126 -10.17 -19.62 20.46
C LEU A 126 -10.18 -18.09 20.43
N LEU A 127 -10.90 -17.47 19.49
CA LEU A 127 -10.98 -16.00 19.39
C LEU A 127 -11.54 -15.36 20.66
N GLU A 128 -12.56 -15.96 21.29
CA GLU A 128 -13.10 -15.52 22.59
C GLU A 128 -12.01 -15.47 23.66
N ARG A 129 -11.19 -16.53 23.80
CA ARG A 129 -10.07 -16.54 24.75
C ARG A 129 -9.03 -15.47 24.43
N GLN A 130 -8.85 -15.15 23.15
CA GLN A 130 -7.90 -14.14 22.68
C GLN A 130 -8.36 -12.70 22.95
N THR A 131 -9.64 -12.46 23.26
CA THR A 131 -10.12 -11.12 23.66
C THR A 131 -9.43 -10.61 24.93
N GLY A 132 -9.05 -11.50 25.85
CA GLY A 132 -8.27 -11.15 27.04
C GLY A 132 -6.91 -10.55 26.68
N TRP A 133 -6.26 -11.08 25.64
CA TRP A 133 -5.02 -10.49 25.10
C TRP A 133 -5.29 -9.17 24.40
N VAL A 134 -6.32 -9.06 23.56
CA VAL A 134 -6.68 -7.77 22.93
C VAL A 134 -6.86 -6.67 23.98
N ARG A 135 -7.51 -6.98 25.11
CA ARG A 135 -7.56 -6.06 26.27
C ARG A 135 -6.17 -5.80 26.85
N ALA A 136 -5.36 -6.81 27.15
CA ALA A 136 -4.03 -6.57 27.73
C ALA A 136 -3.14 -5.68 26.83
N TYR A 137 -3.13 -5.94 25.52
CA TYR A 137 -2.37 -5.15 24.54
C TYR A 137 -2.90 -3.71 24.39
N SER A 138 -4.14 -3.41 24.80
CA SER A 138 -4.67 -2.04 24.74
C SER A 138 -3.90 -1.08 25.64
N ASP A 139 -3.25 -1.57 26.69
CA ASP A 139 -2.46 -0.72 27.60
C ASP A 139 -1.23 -0.11 26.91
N LEU A 140 -0.80 -0.68 25.76
CA LEU A 140 0.31 -0.17 24.96
C LEU A 140 -0.08 0.96 23.99
N ARG A 141 -1.36 1.34 23.90
CA ARG A 141 -1.85 2.29 22.88
C ARG A 141 -1.22 3.68 23.00
N ALA A 142 -0.97 4.14 24.23
CA ALA A 142 -0.32 5.42 24.46
C ALA A 142 1.09 5.45 23.84
N ASP A 143 1.84 4.35 23.96
CA ASP A 143 3.21 4.25 23.45
C ASP A 143 3.26 3.95 21.94
N ARG A 144 2.26 3.24 21.41
CA ARG A 144 2.27 2.72 20.01
C ARG A 144 1.42 3.53 19.04
N GLY A 145 0.66 4.51 19.51
CA GLY A 145 -0.29 5.28 18.69
C GLY A 145 0.32 5.85 17.42
N SER A 146 1.48 6.52 17.52
CA SER A 146 2.15 7.11 16.35
C SER A 146 2.63 6.07 15.34
N GLU A 147 3.17 4.94 15.81
CA GLU A 147 3.55 3.84 14.91
C GLU A 147 2.33 3.24 14.22
N ILE A 148 1.24 3.05 14.96
CA ILE A 148 -0.03 2.50 14.46
C ILE A 148 -0.61 3.37 13.34
N LEU A 149 -0.57 4.69 13.51
CA LEU A 149 -1.08 5.65 12.53
C LEU A 149 -0.18 5.72 11.29
N GLN A 150 1.15 5.73 11.46
CA GLN A 150 2.07 5.70 10.32
C GLN A 150 1.91 4.39 9.53
N GLN A 151 1.84 3.25 10.21
CA GLN A 151 1.65 1.94 9.60
C GLN A 151 0.28 1.78 8.91
N LEU A 152 -0.72 2.60 9.27
CA LEU A 152 -2.01 2.60 8.58
C LEU A 152 -1.88 3.15 7.17
N GLU A 153 -1.03 4.16 6.95
CA GLU A 153 -0.79 4.75 5.64
C GLU A 153 0.11 3.86 4.78
N GLU A 154 1.24 3.40 5.33
CA GLU A 154 2.18 2.50 4.67
C GLU A 154 3.15 1.85 5.67
N ILE A 155 3.69 0.67 5.34
CA ILE A 155 4.66 -0.05 6.21
C ILE A 155 6.09 -0.08 5.65
N VAL A 156 6.29 0.32 4.40
CA VAL A 156 7.57 0.18 3.69
C VAL A 156 8.62 1.12 4.30
N SER A 157 8.25 2.34 4.69
CA SER A 157 9.18 3.32 5.25
C SER A 157 9.75 2.89 6.60
N ALA A 158 9.00 2.09 7.37
CA ALA A 158 9.52 1.51 8.60
C ALA A 158 10.73 0.60 8.30
N PHE A 159 10.70 -0.13 7.18
CA PHE A 159 11.84 -0.92 6.71
C PHE A 159 12.95 -0.03 6.16
N SER A 160 12.62 1.07 5.45
CA SER A 160 13.62 2.03 4.97
C SER A 160 14.47 2.62 6.12
N ALA A 161 13.87 2.80 7.29
CA ALA A 161 14.57 3.31 8.47
C ALA A 161 15.66 2.37 9.00
N VAL A 162 15.57 1.07 8.70
CA VAL A 162 16.54 0.04 9.16
C VAL A 162 17.34 -0.59 8.03
N SER A 163 16.97 -0.32 6.77
CA SER A 163 17.72 -0.67 5.58
C SER A 163 17.53 0.36 4.47
N ALA A 164 18.64 0.84 3.92
CA ALA A 164 18.65 1.82 2.83
C ALA A 164 18.37 1.17 1.45
N PHE A 165 17.29 0.41 1.30
CA PHE A 165 16.92 -0.22 0.02
C PHE A 165 16.23 0.74 -0.96
N ASP A 166 15.81 1.91 -0.49
CA ASP A 166 15.06 2.95 -1.21
C ASP A 166 15.92 4.08 -1.78
N LEU A 167 17.26 3.96 -1.69
CA LEU A 167 18.18 4.90 -2.33
C LEU A 167 18.01 4.90 -3.86
N PRO A 168 18.26 6.04 -4.56
CA PRO A 168 18.17 6.10 -6.02
C PRO A 168 19.03 5.05 -6.75
N SER A 169 20.18 4.68 -6.18
CA SER A 169 21.06 3.62 -6.72
C SER A 169 20.50 2.20 -6.57
N ARG A 170 19.38 2.03 -5.86
CA ARG A 170 18.75 0.74 -5.53
C ARG A 170 17.28 0.70 -5.98
N GLU A 171 16.92 1.49 -6.99
CA GLU A 171 15.55 1.58 -7.54
C GLU A 171 14.91 0.20 -7.80
N ALA A 172 15.64 -0.73 -8.41
CA ALA A 172 15.14 -2.09 -8.65
C ALA A 172 14.81 -2.87 -7.36
N THR A 173 15.54 -2.63 -6.27
CA THR A 173 15.26 -3.25 -4.96
C THR A 173 14.00 -2.65 -4.36
N ALA A 174 13.87 -1.31 -4.39
CA ALA A 174 12.66 -0.61 -3.94
C ALA A 174 11.42 -1.06 -4.72
N GLU A 175 11.52 -1.19 -6.05
CA GLU A 175 10.45 -1.73 -6.88
C GLU A 175 10.09 -3.17 -6.52
N PHE A 176 11.09 -4.02 -6.28
CA PHE A 176 10.83 -5.41 -5.92
C PHE A 176 10.16 -5.54 -4.54
N VAL A 177 10.51 -4.67 -3.58
CA VAL A 177 9.83 -4.57 -2.27
C VAL A 177 8.39 -4.11 -2.44
N ALA A 178 8.14 -3.07 -3.24
CA ALA A 178 6.78 -2.59 -3.52
C ALA A 178 5.93 -3.68 -4.19
N LEU A 179 6.46 -4.36 -5.22
CA LEU A 179 5.82 -5.48 -5.88
C LEU A 179 5.52 -6.63 -4.91
N THR A 180 6.45 -6.93 -3.99
CA THR A 180 6.26 -7.95 -2.96
C THR A 180 5.07 -7.63 -2.07
N GLN A 181 4.94 -6.37 -1.64
CA GLN A 181 3.81 -5.92 -0.83
C GLN A 181 2.49 -6.02 -1.62
N ASP A 182 2.47 -5.55 -2.87
CA ASP A 182 1.26 -5.60 -3.71
C ASP A 182 0.79 -7.05 -3.96
N VAL A 183 1.72 -7.97 -4.21
CA VAL A 183 1.42 -9.40 -4.35
C VAL A 183 0.87 -9.95 -3.03
N ALA A 184 1.48 -9.62 -1.89
CA ALA A 184 1.03 -10.05 -0.57
C ALA A 184 -0.42 -9.59 -0.31
N ILE A 185 -0.72 -8.30 -0.54
CA ILE A 185 -2.05 -7.70 -0.41
C ILE A 185 -3.09 -8.47 -1.25
N LEU A 186 -2.81 -8.71 -2.53
CA LEU A 186 -3.76 -9.39 -3.41
C LEU A 186 -4.00 -10.84 -3.01
N VAL A 187 -2.97 -11.56 -2.54
CA VAL A 187 -3.11 -12.93 -2.07
C VAL A 187 -3.87 -12.99 -0.75
N GLU A 188 -3.51 -12.17 0.23
CA GLU A 188 -4.15 -12.20 1.55
C GLU A 188 -5.62 -11.77 1.50
N MET A 189 -6.01 -10.86 0.60
CA MET A 189 -7.38 -10.40 0.47
C MET A 189 -8.29 -11.53 -0.03
N GLN A 190 -7.78 -12.38 -0.93
CA GLN A 190 -8.46 -13.60 -1.33
C GLN A 190 -8.59 -14.59 -0.17
N VAL A 191 -7.52 -14.78 0.63
CA VAL A 191 -7.58 -15.66 1.82
C VAL A 191 -8.60 -15.14 2.83
N LYS A 192 -8.60 -13.84 3.13
CA LYS A 192 -9.57 -13.17 4.01
C LYS A 192 -11.00 -13.35 3.53
N HIS A 193 -11.21 -13.25 2.21
CA HIS A 193 -12.53 -13.45 1.61
C HIS A 193 -13.03 -14.89 1.80
N VAL A 194 -12.15 -15.89 1.68
CA VAL A 194 -12.49 -17.29 1.93
C VAL A 194 -12.78 -17.53 3.42
N LEU A 195 -11.88 -17.09 4.31
CA LEU A 195 -11.94 -17.47 5.72
C LEU A 195 -13.01 -16.69 6.51
N ARG A 196 -13.27 -15.41 6.23
CA ARG A 196 -14.34 -14.62 6.88
C ARG A 196 -14.37 -14.71 8.42
N SER A 197 -13.20 -14.67 9.06
CA SER A 197 -13.04 -14.55 10.51
C SER A 197 -13.55 -13.19 11.04
N PRO A 198 -14.27 -13.16 12.18
CA PRO A 198 -14.78 -11.94 12.83
C PRO A 198 -13.67 -11.10 13.47
N ARG A 199 -13.94 -9.81 13.73
CA ARG A 199 -13.02 -8.84 14.32
C ARG A 199 -13.14 -8.83 15.85
N PRO A 200 -12.11 -8.35 16.59
CA PRO A 200 -12.20 -8.22 18.04
C PRO A 200 -13.40 -7.39 18.55
N ALA A 201 -13.76 -6.32 17.84
CA ALA A 201 -14.90 -5.48 18.19
C ALA A 201 -16.26 -6.21 18.10
N ASP A 202 -16.36 -7.29 17.33
CA ASP A 202 -17.59 -8.09 17.21
C ASP A 202 -17.91 -8.88 18.49
N PHE A 203 -16.92 -9.11 19.35
CA PHE A 203 -17.06 -9.91 20.56
C PHE A 203 -17.43 -9.09 21.80
N SER A 204 -17.22 -7.76 21.78
CA SER A 204 -17.56 -6.90 22.91
C SER A 204 -17.58 -5.43 22.50
N GLU A 205 -18.65 -4.72 22.89
CA GLU A 205 -18.77 -3.26 22.79
C GLU A 205 -17.66 -2.50 23.54
N ARG A 206 -16.97 -3.17 24.48
CA ARG A 206 -15.85 -2.57 25.23
C ARG A 206 -14.55 -2.58 24.46
N VAL A 207 -14.46 -3.33 23.37
CA VAL A 207 -13.32 -3.27 22.46
C VAL A 207 -13.54 -2.11 21.50
N VAL A 208 -12.96 -0.96 21.83
CA VAL A 208 -12.92 0.22 20.95
C VAL A 208 -11.56 0.27 20.26
N PRO A 209 -11.47 0.01 18.95
CA PRO A 209 -10.22 0.12 18.19
C PRO A 209 -9.73 1.57 18.09
N VAL A 210 -8.42 1.76 17.93
CA VAL A 210 -7.81 3.12 17.81
C VAL A 210 -7.77 3.65 16.38
N ILE A 211 -8.09 2.79 15.42
CA ILE A 211 -8.22 3.07 13.99
C ILE A 211 -9.52 2.45 13.50
N ASP A 212 -10.04 2.92 12.38
CA ASP A 212 -11.25 2.34 11.79
C ASP A 212 -11.06 0.84 11.51
N THR A 213 -12.10 0.07 11.84
CA THR A 213 -12.09 -1.37 11.56
C THR A 213 -12.28 -1.59 10.06
N PRO A 214 -11.34 -2.28 9.38
CA PRO A 214 -11.49 -2.51 7.95
C PRO A 214 -12.70 -3.39 7.63
N ASP A 215 -13.27 -3.21 6.43
CA ASP A 215 -14.48 -3.88 5.92
C ASP A 215 -14.29 -5.36 5.55
N HIS A 216 -13.08 -5.88 5.70
CA HIS A 216 -12.72 -7.26 5.41
C HIS A 216 -12.35 -8.06 6.67
N SER A 217 -12.23 -9.38 6.50
CA SER A 217 -11.94 -10.32 7.59
C SER A 217 -10.65 -10.03 8.37
N SER A 218 -10.67 -10.43 9.65
CA SER A 218 -9.57 -10.31 10.61
C SER A 218 -8.45 -11.35 10.45
N PHE A 219 -8.66 -12.44 9.73
CA PHE A 219 -7.65 -13.52 9.64
C PHE A 219 -7.36 -13.90 8.18
N PRO A 220 -6.08 -13.98 7.77
CA PRO A 220 -4.87 -13.60 8.54
C PRO A 220 -4.78 -12.08 8.77
N SER A 221 -3.79 -11.61 9.53
CA SER A 221 -3.48 -10.17 9.62
C SER A 221 -2.76 -9.68 8.37
N GLY A 222 -3.17 -8.52 7.86
CA GLY A 222 -2.69 -8.03 6.58
C GLY A 222 -1.27 -7.48 6.64
N HIS A 223 -1.13 -6.39 7.38
CA HIS A 223 0.17 -5.83 7.81
C HIS A 223 1.17 -6.87 8.31
N ALA A 224 0.72 -7.95 8.98
CA ALA A 224 1.61 -9.03 9.37
C ALA A 224 2.15 -9.78 8.13
N THR A 225 1.27 -10.25 7.25
CA THR A 225 1.64 -10.96 6.02
C THR A 225 2.58 -10.11 5.16
N GLU A 226 2.22 -8.85 4.93
CA GLU A 226 3.00 -7.90 4.16
C GLU A 226 4.39 -7.65 4.78
N ALA A 227 4.44 -7.34 6.08
CA ALA A 227 5.71 -7.03 6.75
C ALA A 227 6.65 -8.23 6.80
N PHE A 228 6.14 -9.44 7.03
CA PHE A 228 6.96 -10.65 7.01
C PHE A 228 7.42 -11.02 5.58
N ALA A 229 6.62 -10.72 4.54
CA ALA A 229 7.03 -10.88 3.15
C ALA A 229 8.18 -9.90 2.80
N ILE A 230 8.06 -8.63 3.16
CA ILE A 230 9.10 -7.61 2.96
C ILE A 230 10.38 -8.00 3.70
N ALA A 231 10.30 -8.37 4.99
CA ALA A 231 11.45 -8.80 5.77
C ALA A 231 12.18 -10.00 5.13
N THR A 232 11.41 -10.97 4.60
CA THR A 232 11.95 -12.15 3.93
C THR A 232 12.69 -11.80 2.64
N VAL A 233 12.12 -10.91 1.82
CA VAL A 233 12.72 -10.46 0.57
C VAL A 233 13.98 -9.65 0.82
N LEU A 234 13.95 -8.70 1.74
CA LEU A 234 15.13 -7.89 2.10
C LEU A 234 16.25 -8.77 2.67
N ALA A 235 15.94 -9.71 3.56
CA ALA A 235 16.94 -10.64 4.08
C ALA A 235 17.57 -11.50 2.96
N ARG A 236 16.78 -11.89 1.95
CA ARG A 236 17.30 -12.63 0.79
C ARG A 236 18.19 -11.78 -0.10
N ILE A 237 17.78 -10.56 -0.42
CA ILE A 237 18.51 -9.66 -1.33
C ILE A 237 19.79 -9.16 -0.68
N GLU A 238 19.72 -8.69 0.57
CA GLU A 238 20.85 -8.01 1.22
C GLU A 238 21.85 -8.98 1.83
N ARG A 239 21.37 -10.13 2.32
CA ARG A 239 22.20 -11.05 3.15
C ARG A 239 22.35 -12.42 2.51
N GLY A 240 21.73 -12.66 1.36
CA GLY A 240 21.72 -13.98 0.71
C GLY A 240 21.00 -15.06 1.52
N GLN A 241 20.31 -14.71 2.61
CA GLN A 241 19.72 -15.68 3.53
C GLN A 241 18.49 -16.36 2.92
N ARG A 242 18.36 -17.67 3.12
CA ARG A 242 17.13 -18.40 2.79
C ARG A 242 16.06 -18.10 3.85
N PRO A 243 14.76 -18.14 3.54
CA PRO A 243 13.69 -17.78 4.48
C PRO A 243 13.80 -18.45 5.86
N LYS A 244 14.15 -19.75 5.91
CA LYS A 244 14.33 -20.49 7.18
C LYS A 244 15.53 -20.04 8.03
N ALA A 245 16.50 -19.36 7.43
CA ALA A 245 17.69 -18.82 8.10
C ALA A 245 17.63 -17.28 8.29
N ALA A 246 16.55 -16.64 7.82
CA ALA A 246 16.44 -15.19 7.72
C ALA A 246 16.08 -14.50 9.05
N GLY A 247 15.73 -15.25 10.10
CA GLY A 247 15.28 -14.71 11.39
C GLY A 247 16.31 -13.92 12.20
N GLY A 248 17.55 -13.75 11.72
CA GLY A 248 18.56 -12.93 12.36
C GLY A 248 18.46 -11.45 12.03
N GLY A 249 18.81 -10.56 12.97
CA GLY A 249 18.87 -9.11 12.77
C GLY A 249 17.51 -8.40 12.85
N ILE A 250 17.47 -7.11 12.51
CA ILE A 250 16.36 -6.19 12.85
C ILE A 250 15.08 -6.34 12.00
N LEU A 251 15.15 -6.94 10.81
CA LEU A 251 14.02 -6.98 9.85
C LEU A 251 12.81 -7.76 10.37
N PHE A 252 13.00 -8.96 10.92
CA PHE A 252 11.91 -9.79 11.45
C PHE A 252 11.35 -9.26 12.78
N PRO A 253 12.18 -8.76 13.73
CA PRO A 253 11.68 -8.02 14.89
C PRO A 253 10.82 -6.80 14.51
N LEU A 254 11.19 -6.07 13.45
CA LEU A 254 10.37 -4.96 12.94
C LEU A 254 9.04 -5.48 12.37
N ALA A 255 9.05 -6.53 11.55
CA ALA A 255 7.84 -7.15 11.04
C ALA A 255 6.91 -7.63 12.17
N HIS A 256 7.48 -8.24 13.20
CA HIS A 256 6.74 -8.65 14.40
C HIS A 256 6.14 -7.45 15.13
N ARG A 257 6.88 -6.33 15.25
CA ARG A 257 6.37 -5.10 15.88
C ARG A 257 5.16 -4.54 15.10
N ILE A 258 5.24 -4.50 13.78
CA ILE A 258 4.13 -4.08 12.90
C ILE A 258 2.91 -5.00 13.10
N ALA A 259 3.11 -6.32 13.13
CA ALA A 259 2.05 -7.30 13.37
C ALA A 259 1.38 -7.09 14.74
N VAL A 260 2.17 -6.96 15.82
CA VAL A 260 1.67 -6.73 17.18
C VAL A 260 0.90 -5.42 17.29
N ASN A 261 1.33 -4.37 16.60
CA ASN A 261 0.63 -3.09 16.58
C ASN A 261 -0.81 -3.22 16.02
N ARG A 262 -1.18 -4.31 15.34
CA ARG A 262 -2.56 -4.61 14.93
C ARG A 262 -3.43 -5.16 16.07
N THR A 263 -2.83 -5.91 16.98
CA THR A 263 -3.49 -6.30 18.23
C THR A 263 -3.62 -5.13 19.19
N VAL A 264 -2.56 -4.32 19.35
CA VAL A 264 -2.61 -3.08 20.17
C VAL A 264 -3.70 -2.13 19.67
N ALA A 265 -3.81 -1.99 18.34
CA ALA A 265 -4.85 -1.17 17.72
C ALA A 265 -6.29 -1.71 17.91
N GLY A 266 -6.46 -2.95 18.35
CA GLY A 266 -7.76 -3.58 18.58
C GLY A 266 -8.44 -4.15 17.34
N VAL A 267 -7.72 -4.26 16.20
CA VAL A 267 -8.30 -4.72 14.93
C VAL A 267 -8.00 -6.18 14.61
N HIS A 268 -7.05 -6.82 15.30
CA HIS A 268 -6.63 -8.21 15.09
C HIS A 268 -6.41 -8.96 16.42
N PHE A 269 -6.64 -10.28 16.40
CA PHE A 269 -6.26 -11.18 17.49
C PHE A 269 -4.79 -11.63 17.35
N PRO A 270 -4.08 -11.94 18.46
CA PRO A 270 -2.74 -12.52 18.40
C PRO A 270 -2.82 -14.04 18.21
N VAL A 271 -3.14 -14.47 16.99
CA VAL A 271 -3.33 -15.88 16.57
C VAL A 271 -2.50 -16.25 15.34
#